data_AF-A0A3B8I6G2-F1
#
_entry.id   AF-A0A3B8I6G2-F1
#
_cell.length_a   1.000
_cell.length_b   1.000
_cell.length_c   1.000
_cell.angle_alpha   90.00
_cell.angle_beta   90.00
_cell.angle_gamma   90.00
#
_symmetry.space_group_name_H-M   'P 1'
#
loop_
_entity.id
_entity.type
_entity.pdbx_description
1 polymer ?
#
loop_
_entity_poly.entity_id
_entity_poly.type
_entity_poly.pdbx_seq_one_letter_code
_entity_poly.pdbx_strand_id
1 'polypeptide(L)'
;MQTDEDFPNLSGRYELSVPVEELPGLLPAYIAYSLEATRLLLEDEKAYEALEERTGNAFTALIESEAWRLVDEQGKEHKVLVPEFCPDQEIVWRWSI
;
A
#
# COMPACT_ATOMS: atom_id res chain seq x y z
N MET A 1 -7.04 6.98 29.32
CA MET A 1 -6.18 5.98 28.66
C MET A 1 -6.85 5.69 27.34
N GLN A 2 -6.27 6.20 26.25
CA GLN A 2 -6.75 5.90 24.91
C GLN A 2 -6.21 4.50 24.59
N THR A 3 -7.11 3.56 24.37
CA THR A 3 -6.77 2.21 23.95
C THR A 3 -6.16 2.31 22.55
N ASP A 4 -5.02 1.65 22.33
CA ASP A 4 -4.49 1.32 21.00
C ASP A 4 -5.44 0.32 20.31
N GLU A 5 -6.72 0.70 20.19
CA GLU A 5 -7.75 -0.07 19.50
C GLU A 5 -7.37 -0.14 18.01
N ASP A 6 -6.82 -1.29 17.62
CA ASP A 6 -7.22 -2.05 16.43
C ASP A 6 -7.84 -1.18 15.31
N PHE A 7 -7.03 -0.31 14.70
CA PHE A 7 -7.50 0.50 13.58
C PHE A 7 -7.93 -0.44 12.45
N PRO A 8 -9.15 -0.33 11.88
CA PRO A 8 -9.57 -1.25 10.84
C PRO A 8 -8.74 -0.96 9.59
N ASN A 9 -7.72 -1.79 9.38
CA ASN A 9 -7.15 -2.04 8.07
C ASN A 9 -8.33 -2.47 7.20
N LEU A 10 -8.81 -1.57 6.34
CA LEU A 10 -9.80 -1.91 5.35
C LEU A 10 -9.10 -2.67 4.26
N SER A 11 -9.74 -3.73 3.76
CA SER A 11 -9.21 -4.51 2.67
C SER A 11 -10.23 -4.63 1.55
N GLY A 12 -9.72 -4.92 0.37
CA GLY A 12 -10.51 -5.12 -0.83
C GLY A 12 -9.66 -5.75 -1.91
N ARG A 13 -10.19 -5.77 -3.12
CA ARG A 13 -9.46 -6.15 -4.32
C ARG A 13 -9.26 -4.94 -5.20
N TYR A 14 -8.12 -4.89 -5.89
CA TYR A 14 -7.86 -3.87 -6.88
C TYR A 14 -7.73 -4.50 -8.27
N GLU A 15 -8.08 -3.71 -9.27
CA GLU A 15 -7.73 -3.95 -10.65
C GLU A 15 -7.07 -2.67 -11.17
N LEU A 16 -5.94 -2.82 -11.86
CA LEU A 16 -5.31 -1.68 -12.50
C LEU A 16 -6.03 -1.38 -13.80
N SER A 17 -6.40 -0.12 -14.01
CA SER A 17 -7.05 0.34 -15.25
C SER A 17 -6.12 0.28 -16.47
N VAL A 18 -4.81 0.15 -16.23
CA VAL A 18 -3.74 -0.02 -17.23
C VAL A 18 -2.72 -1.03 -16.70
N PRO A 19 -1.91 -1.66 -17.58
CA PRO A 19 -0.78 -2.49 -17.15
C PRO A 19 0.14 -1.76 -16.15
N VAL A 20 0.72 -2.50 -15.20
CA VAL A 20 1.54 -1.91 -14.13
C VAL A 20 2.74 -1.13 -14.69
N GLU A 21 3.29 -1.56 -15.83
CA GLU A 21 4.41 -0.93 -16.53
C GLU A 21 4.06 0.43 -17.15
N GLU A 22 2.77 0.71 -17.34
CA GLU A 22 2.26 1.97 -17.88
C GLU A 22 1.92 2.99 -16.76
N LEU A 23 2.01 2.59 -15.49
CA LEU A 23 1.77 3.50 -14.37
C LEU A 23 2.88 4.56 -14.27
N PRO A 24 2.54 5.80 -13.88
CA PRO A 24 3.50 6.89 -13.86
C PRO A 24 4.51 6.78 -12.71
N GLY A 25 5.73 7.24 -12.98
CA GLY A 25 6.75 7.51 -11.97
C GLY A 25 7.18 6.26 -11.19
N LEU A 26 7.11 6.34 -9.87
CA LEU A 26 7.58 5.28 -8.97
C LEU A 26 6.48 4.25 -8.60
N LEU A 27 5.25 4.41 -9.09
CA LEU A 27 4.14 3.51 -8.76
C LEU A 27 4.40 2.04 -9.12
N PRO A 28 4.95 1.69 -10.30
CA PRO A 28 5.23 0.29 -10.61
C PRO A 28 6.21 -0.34 -9.61
N ALA A 29 7.27 0.39 -9.28
CA ALA A 29 8.30 -0.06 -8.34
C ALA A 29 7.75 -0.14 -6.91
N TYR A 30 6.86 0.79 -6.53
CA TYR A 30 6.21 0.78 -5.23
C TYR A 30 5.27 -0.42 -5.06
N ILE A 31 4.44 -0.73 -6.08
CA ILE A 31 3.57 -1.91 -6.04
C ILE A 31 4.41 -3.18 -5.88
N ALA A 32 5.49 -3.32 -6.66
CA ALA A 32 6.39 -4.47 -6.55
C ALA A 32 7.04 -4.57 -5.16
N TYR A 33 7.50 -3.45 -4.61
CA TYR A 33 8.03 -3.39 -3.25
C TYR A 33 6.98 -3.76 -2.21
N SER A 34 5.77 -3.23 -2.30
CA SER A 34 4.68 -3.51 -1.35
C SER A 34 4.32 -4.99 -1.35
N LEU A 35 4.21 -5.62 -2.53
CA LEU A 35 3.92 -7.05 -2.65
C LEU A 35 5.00 -7.91 -1.97
N GLU A 36 6.27 -7.58 -2.21
CA GLU A 36 7.39 -8.30 -1.62
C GLU A 36 7.50 -8.05 -0.11
N ALA A 37 7.30 -6.81 0.34
CA ALA A 37 7.28 -6.45 1.75
C ALA A 37 6.18 -7.21 2.50
N THR A 38 4.95 -7.25 1.98
CA THR A 38 3.85 -8.03 2.58
C THR A 38 4.18 -9.52 2.62
N ARG A 39 4.75 -10.09 1.55
CA ARG A 39 5.16 -11.50 1.52
C ARG A 39 6.21 -11.81 2.58
N LEU A 40 7.27 -11.00 2.65
CA LEU A 40 8.36 -11.19 3.61
C LEU A 40 7.92 -10.99 5.05
N LEU A 41 7.02 -10.05 5.33
CA LEU A 41 6.48 -9.83 6.68
C LEU A 41 5.81 -11.10 7.24
N LEU A 42 5.19 -11.92 6.37
CA LEU A 42 4.53 -13.17 6.75
C LEU A 42 5.49 -14.36 6.83
N GLU A 43 6.59 -14.34 6.05
CA GLU A 43 7.47 -15.50 5.86
C GLU A 43 8.82 -15.40 6.58
N ASP A 44 9.45 -14.22 6.57
CA ASP A 44 10.80 -13.97 7.09
C ASP A 44 10.98 -12.50 7.51
N GLU A 45 10.75 -12.24 8.79
CA GLU A 45 10.88 -10.91 9.41
C GLU A 45 12.26 -10.27 9.19
N LYS A 46 13.35 -11.06 9.18
CA LYS A 46 14.70 -10.52 8.95
C LYS A 46 14.91 -10.08 7.51
N ALA A 47 14.36 -10.85 6.57
CA ALA A 47 14.40 -10.47 5.17
C ALA A 47 13.54 -9.22 4.91
N TYR A 48 12.41 -9.09 5.60
CA TYR A 48 11.59 -7.87 5.59
C TYR A 48 12.38 -6.66 6.10
N GLU A 49 13.00 -6.74 7.28
CA GLU A 49 13.83 -5.66 7.83
C GLU A 49 14.95 -5.24 6.85
N ALA A 50 15.63 -6.21 6.23
CA ALA A 50 16.68 -5.93 5.25
C ALA A 50 16.15 -5.28 3.95
N LEU A 51 14.91 -5.58 3.56
CA LEU A 51 14.24 -4.92 2.44
C LEU A 51 13.88 -3.47 2.82
N GLU A 52 13.28 -3.27 3.99
CA GLU A 52 12.92 -1.94 4.52
C GLU A 52 14.13 -1.01 4.57
N GLU A 53 15.24 -1.46 5.16
CA GLU A 53 16.47 -0.66 5.26
C GLU A 53 17.04 -0.28 3.89
N ARG A 54 16.96 -1.19 2.91
CA ARG A 54 17.55 -0.98 1.59
C ARG A 54 16.67 -0.14 0.67
N THR A 55 15.35 -0.33 0.71
CA THR A 55 14.44 0.21 -0.32
C THR A 55 13.28 1.04 0.24
N GLY A 56 12.89 0.89 1.50
CA GLY A 56 11.73 1.61 2.07
C GLY A 56 11.86 3.13 1.94
N ASN A 57 13.06 3.67 2.21
CA ASN A 57 13.35 5.11 2.09
C ASN A 57 13.17 5.67 0.66
N ALA A 58 13.28 4.84 -0.38
CA ALA A 58 13.07 5.28 -1.76
C ALA A 58 11.59 5.60 -2.04
N PHE A 59 10.68 5.06 -1.22
CA PHE A 59 9.24 5.21 -1.37
C PHE A 59 8.61 6.11 -0.31
N THR A 60 9.40 6.71 0.60
CA THR A 60 8.91 7.63 1.64
C THR A 60 7.98 8.70 1.07
N ALA A 61 8.29 9.29 -0.09
CA ALA A 61 7.42 10.32 -0.69
C ALA A 61 6.05 9.77 -1.15
N LEU A 62 5.96 8.49 -1.54
CA LEU A 62 4.69 7.83 -1.85
C LEU A 62 3.96 7.40 -0.57
N ILE A 63 4.69 6.88 0.41
CA ILE A 63 4.16 6.49 1.73
C ILE A 63 3.62 7.71 2.48
N GLU A 64 4.28 8.85 2.42
CA GLU A 64 3.82 10.07 3.09
C GLU A 64 2.86 10.90 2.22
N SER A 65 2.50 10.39 1.03
CA SER A 65 1.67 11.14 0.11
C SER A 65 0.23 11.24 0.59
N GLU A 66 -0.28 12.47 0.73
CA GLU A 66 -1.70 12.73 0.91
C GLU A 66 -2.50 12.66 -0.41
N ALA A 67 -1.89 12.23 -1.51
CA ALA A 67 -2.54 12.17 -2.82
C ALA A 67 -3.38 10.90 -3.03
N TRP A 68 -3.22 9.87 -2.19
CA TRP A 68 -3.91 8.60 -2.35
C TRP A 68 -5.43 8.73 -2.19
N ARG A 69 -6.17 8.22 -3.17
CA ARG A 69 -7.64 8.19 -3.20
C ARG A 69 -8.13 6.81 -3.59
N LEU A 70 -9.21 6.37 -2.95
CA LEU A 70 -10.03 5.26 -3.41
C LEU A 70 -11.25 5.84 -4.12
N VAL A 71 -11.55 5.35 -5.33
CA VAL A 71 -12.76 5.71 -6.08
C VAL A 71 -13.75 4.57 -5.92
N ASP A 72 -14.91 4.82 -5.31
CA ASP A 72 -15.95 3.80 -5.15
C ASP A 72 -16.78 3.59 -6.44
N GLU A 73 -17.70 2.62 -6.41
CA GLU A 73 -18.56 2.27 -7.55
C GLU A 73 -19.48 3.42 -8.02
N GLN A 74 -19.71 4.42 -7.16
CA GLN A 74 -20.51 5.61 -7.48
C GLN A 74 -19.64 6.75 -8.04
N GLY A 75 -18.33 6.50 -8.21
CA GLY A 75 -17.35 7.49 -8.65
C GLY A 75 -16.94 8.47 -7.56
N LYS A 76 -17.26 8.21 -6.29
CA LYS A 76 -16.89 9.10 -5.19
C LYS A 76 -15.48 8.78 -4.72
N GLU A 77 -14.67 9.82 -4.62
CA GLU A 77 -13.32 9.74 -4.08
C GLU A 77 -13.31 9.78 -2.55
N HIS A 78 -12.54 8.88 -1.96
CA HIS A 78 -12.29 8.80 -0.52
C HIS A 78 -10.78 8.88 -0.28
N LYS A 79 -10.34 9.75 0.61
CA LYS A 79 -8.91 9.87 0.94
C LYS A 79 -8.46 8.67 1.75
N VAL A 80 -7.37 8.03 1.32
CA VAL A 80 -6.78 6.90 2.04
C VAL A 80 -5.34 7.22 2.40
N LEU A 81 -4.86 6.59 3.47
CA LEU A 81 -3.45 6.49 3.78
C LEU A 81 -2.93 5.25 3.06
N VAL A 82 -1.77 5.42 2.43
CA VAL A 82 -0.82 4.39 1.98
C VAL A 82 -1.47 3.03 1.67
N PRO A 83 -1.90 2.78 0.43
CA PRO A 83 -2.36 1.45 0.08
C PRO A 83 -1.18 0.46 0.10
N GLU A 84 -1.33 -0.59 0.88
CA GLU A 84 -0.47 -1.77 0.86
C GLU A 84 -1.06 -2.78 -0.14
N PHE A 85 -0.30 -3.10 -1.18
CA PHE A 85 -0.64 -4.12 -2.17
C PHE A 85 -0.18 -5.49 -1.68
N CYS A 86 -1.11 -6.42 -1.65
CA CYS A 86 -0.90 -7.78 -1.17
C CYS A 86 -0.98 -8.79 -2.34
N PRO A 87 -0.46 -10.02 -2.15
CA PRO A 87 -0.66 -11.12 -3.10
C PRO A 87 -2.16 -11.32 -3.43
N ASP A 88 -2.43 -12.00 -4.54
CA ASP A 88 -3.80 -12.29 -5.00
C ASP A 88 -4.68 -11.06 -5.31
N GLN A 89 -4.05 -9.93 -5.65
CA GLN A 89 -4.70 -8.65 -5.98
C GLN A 89 -5.50 -8.07 -4.82
N GLU A 90 -5.12 -8.41 -3.59
CA GLU A 90 -5.65 -7.77 -2.39
C GLU A 90 -4.95 -6.42 -2.15
N ILE A 91 -5.70 -5.49 -1.56
CA ILE A 91 -5.18 -4.18 -1.17
C ILE A 91 -5.70 -3.86 0.21
N VAL A 92 -4.82 -3.35 1.07
CA VAL A 92 -5.11 -2.91 2.42
C VAL A 92 -4.88 -1.41 2.49
N TRP A 93 -5.77 -0.67 3.13
CA TRP A 93 -5.63 0.77 3.31
C TRP A 93 -6.29 1.23 4.60
N ARG A 94 -6.01 2.48 4.97
CA ARG A 94 -6.69 3.18 6.06
C ARG A 94 -7.33 4.46 5.54
N TRP A 95 -8.39 4.93 6.18
CA TRP A 95 -8.92 6.25 5.86
C TRP A 95 -7.96 7.34 6.34
N SER A 96 -7.76 8.37 5.51
CA SER A 96 -7.16 9.63 5.97
C SER A 96 -8.29 10.48 6.55
N ILE A 97 -8.30 10.62 7.88
CA ILE A 97 -9.26 11.47 8.62
C ILE A 97 -8.94 12.94 8.41
#